data_AF-A0A969JMR8-F1
#
_entry.id   AF-A0A969JMR8-F1
#
_cell.length_a   1.000
_cell.length_b   1.000
_cell.length_c   1.000
_cell.angle_alpha   90.00
_cell.angle_beta   90.00
_cell.angle_gamma   90.00
#
_symmetry.space_group_name_H-M   'P 1'
#
loop_
_entity.id
_entity.type
_entity.pdbx_description
1 polymer ?
#
loop_
_entity_poly.entity_id
_entity_poly.type
_entity_poly.pdbx_seq_one_letter_code
_entity_poly.pdbx_strand_id
1 'polypeptide(L)' 'MNAILLFGMPGMGEWVVIGLFVLVFFGARKIPEFAKGLGKGIREFKDAVKDVKKEVDEADKAGKIDDGK' A
#
# COMPACT_ATOMS: atom_id res chain seq x y z
N MET A 1 6.31 0.99 35.17
CA MET A 1 6.56 -0.01 34.11
C MET A 1 6.43 0.59 32.71
N ASN A 2 7.01 1.78 32.45
CA ASN A 2 7.02 2.40 31.10
C ASN A 2 8.44 2.78 30.63
N ALA A 3 9.46 2.66 31.48
CA ALA A 3 10.84 3.04 31.15
C ALA A 3 11.50 2.08 30.15
N ILE A 4 11.17 0.77 30.22
CA ILE A 4 11.65 -0.23 29.26
C ILE A 4 11.08 0.02 27.86
N LEU A 5 9.89 0.60 27.72
CA LEU A 5 9.34 0.96 26.39
C LEU A 5 10.03 2.19 25.81
N LEU A 6 10.46 3.15 26.64
CA LEU A 6 11.22 4.31 26.18
C LEU A 6 12.69 3.97 25.86
N PHE A 7 13.28 3.02 26.60
CA PHE A 7 14.65 2.53 26.41
C PHE A 7 14.75 1.35 25.43
N GLY A 8 13.63 0.69 25.14
CA GLY A 8 13.50 -0.45 24.23
C GLY A 8 12.80 -0.09 22.91
N MET A 9 12.39 1.17 22.74
CA MET A 9 12.18 1.70 21.40
C MET A 9 13.56 1.93 20.78
N PRO A 10 13.87 1.29 19.64
CA PRO A 10 15.13 1.52 18.96
C PRO A 10 15.27 3.02 18.73
N GLY A 11 16.32 3.61 19.29
CA GLY A 11 16.65 5.01 19.05
C GLY A 11 16.98 5.23 17.57
N MET A 12 17.09 6.49 17.15
CA MET A 12 17.46 6.83 15.76
C MET A 12 18.74 6.10 15.29
N GLY A 13 19.72 5.89 16.18
CA GLY A 13 20.93 5.14 15.86
C GLY A 13 20.70 3.67 15.54
N GLU A 14 19.83 2.98 16.28
CA GLU A 14 19.52 1.57 16.05
C GLU A 14 18.70 1.38 14.76
N TRP A 15 17.78 2.29 14.45
CA TRP A 15 17.08 2.32 13.16
C TRP A 15 18.03 2.45 11.98
N VAL A 16 19.08 3.28 12.11
CA VAL A 16 20.12 3.41 11.07
C VAL A 16 20.90 2.11 10.91
N VAL A 17 21.25 1.43 12.00
CA VAL A 17 21.96 0.12 11.95
C VAL A 17 21.08 -0.95 11.30
N ILE A 18 19.81 -1.03 11.67
CA ILE A 18 18.84 -1.96 11.06
C ILE A 18 18.68 -1.65 9.57
N GLY A 19 18.51 -0.37 9.21
CA GLY A 19 18.41 0.08 7.84
C GLY A 19 19.66 -0.29 7.03
N LEU A 20 20.85 -0.11 7.60
CA LEU A 20 22.12 -0.49 6.97
C LEU A 20 22.22 -2.00 6.77
N PHE A 21 21.80 -2.80 7.75
CA PHE A 21 21.76 -4.25 7.62
C PHE A 21 20.83 -4.66 6.47
N VAL A 22 19.59 -4.15 6.45
CA VAL A 22 18.67 -4.40 5.33
C VAL A 22 19.27 -3.95 3.99
N LEU A 23 19.95 -2.81 3.96
CA LEU A 23 20.60 -2.28 2.76
C LEU A 23 21.75 -3.18 2.26
N VAL A 24 22.52 -3.80 3.14
CA VAL A 24 23.61 -4.72 2.77
C VAL A 24 23.05 -6.05 2.25
N PHE A 25 22.05 -6.61 2.92
CA PHE A 25 21.46 -7.89 2.53
C PHE A 25 20.59 -7.81 1.27
N PHE A 26 19.78 -6.75 1.15
CA PHE A 26 18.89 -6.56 -0.01
C PHE A 26 19.54 -5.72 -1.10
N GLY A 27 20.49 -4.85 -0.77
CA GLY A 27 21.09 -3.89 -1.69
C GLY A 27 20.27 -2.59 -1.81
N ALA A 28 20.96 -1.44 -1.89
CA ALA A 28 20.34 -0.13 -2.03
C ALA A 28 19.46 0.05 -3.27
N ARG A 29 19.68 -0.77 -4.31
CA ARG A 29 18.92 -0.72 -5.56
C ARG A 29 17.63 -1.56 -5.52
N LYS A 30 17.55 -2.61 -4.69
CA LYS A 30 16.38 -3.49 -4.66
C LYS A 30 15.19 -2.86 -3.95
N ILE A 31 15.41 -2.08 -2.89
CA ILE A 31 14.32 -1.39 -2.18
C ILE A 31 13.53 -0.43 -3.10
N PRO A 32 14.15 0.50 -3.84
CA PRO A 32 13.41 1.39 -4.74
C PRO A 32 12.81 0.65 -5.94
N GLU A 33 13.45 -0.40 -6.43
CA GLU A 33 12.92 -1.23 -7.52
C GLU A 33 11.66 -2.00 -7.08
N PHE A 34 11.70 -2.60 -5.90
CA PHE A 34 10.55 -3.26 -5.26
C PHE A 34 9.41 -2.27 -4.97
N ALA A 35 9.73 -1.10 -4.42
CA ALA A 35 8.73 -0.05 -4.15
C ALA A 35 8.06 0.44 -5.44
N LYS A 36 8.82 0.60 -6.54
CA LYS A 36 8.27 0.94 -7.85
C LYS A 36 7.36 -0.16 -8.39
N GLY A 37 7.74 -1.43 -8.25
CA GLY A 37 6.94 -2.59 -8.65
C GLY A 37 5.63 -2.68 -7.87
N LEU A 38 5.70 -2.63 -6.54
CA LEU A 38 4.51 -2.61 -5.68
C LEU A 38 3.62 -1.39 -5.95
N GLY A 39 4.21 -0.21 -6.12
CA GLY A 39 3.47 1.02 -6.38
C GLY A 39 2.68 0.96 -7.69
N LYS A 40 3.27 0.38 -8.74
CA LYS A 40 2.56 0.12 -10.00
C LYS A 40 1.43 -0.89 -9.82
N GLY A 41 1.70 -2.02 -9.16
CA GLY A 41 0.68 -3.05 -8.92
C GLY A 41 -0.50 -2.54 -8.09
N ILE A 42 -0.25 -1.77 -7.03
CA ILE A 42 -1.31 -1.15 -6.21
C ILE A 42 -2.12 -0.15 -7.04
N ARG A 43 -1.48 0.62 -7.91
CA ARG A 43 -2.16 1.59 -8.78
C ARG A 43 -3.06 0.89 -9.80
N GLU A 44 -2.54 -0.10 -10.51
CA GLU A 44 -3.31 -0.89 -11.48
C GLU A 44 -4.48 -1.62 -10.82
N PHE A 45 -4.26 -2.19 -9.64
CA PHE A 45 -5.32 -2.82 -8.85
C PHE A 45 -6.43 -1.81 -8.48
N LYS A 46 -6.05 -0.62 -8.03
CA LYS A 46 -7.01 0.44 -7.66
C LYS A 46 -7.80 0.94 -8.87
N ASP A 47 -7.14 1.08 -10.02
CA ASP A 47 -7.78 1.53 -11.27
C ASP A 47 -8.79 0.47 -11.75
N ALA A 48 -8.42 -0.81 -11.77
CA ALA A 48 -9.32 -1.91 -12.11
C ALA A 48 -10.56 -1.98 -11.19
N VAL A 49 -10.36 -1.87 -9.86
CA VAL A 49 -11.48 -1.84 -8.89
C VAL A 49 -12.40 -0.65 -9.12
N LYS A 50 -11.85 0.51 -9.51
CA LYS A 50 -12.64 1.71 -9.77
C LYS A 50 -13.53 1.56 -11.00
N ASP A 51 -13.01 0.94 -12.06
CA ASP A 51 -13.78 0.73 -13.29
C ASP A 51 -14.88 -0.32 -13.08
N VAL A 52 -14.58 -1.43 -12.39
CA VAL A 52 -15.61 -2.41 -11.98
C VAL A 52 -16.71 -1.74 -11.15
N LYS A 53 -16.33 -0.85 -10.21
CA LYS A 53 -17.33 -0.15 -9.38
C LYS A 53 -18.24 0.76 -10.22
N LYS A 54 -17.70 1.44 -11.24
CA LYS A 54 -18.51 2.27 -12.14
C LYS A 54 -19.48 1.42 -12.97
N GLU A 55 -19.01 0.29 -13.51
CA GLU A 55 -19.87 -0.61 -14.28
C GLU A 55 -21.04 -1.16 -13.44
N VAL A 56 -20.76 -1.50 -12.18
CA VAL A 56 -21.80 -1.93 -11.22
C VAL A 56 -22.76 -0.78 -10.90
N ASP A 57 -22.23 0.43 -10.63
CA ASP A 57 -23.06 1.61 -10.33
C ASP A 57 -23.93 2.03 -11.56
N GLU A 58 -23.44 1.82 -12.79
CA GLU A 58 -24.17 2.08 -14.05
C GLU A 58 -25.24 1.01 -14.33
N ALA A 59 -24.93 -0.28 -14.10
CA ALA A 59 -25.90 -1.36 -14.20
C ALA A 59 -27.05 -1.22 -13.18
N ASP A 60 -26.73 -0.81 -11.95
CA ASP A 60 -27.72 -0.55 -10.89
C ASP A 60 -28.62 0.66 -11.24
N LYS A 61 -28.09 1.66 -11.94
CA LYS A 61 -28.90 2.79 -12.44
C LYS A 61 -29.77 2.42 -13.64
N ALA A 62 -29.31 1.56 -14.55
CA ALA A 62 -30.10 1.11 -15.69
C ALA A 62 -31.31 0.26 -15.27
N GLY A 63 -31.16 -0.58 -14.24
CA GLY A 63 -32.27 -1.38 -13.68
C GLY A 63 -33.35 -0.57 -12.97
N LYS A 64 -33.04 0.65 -12.50
CA LYS A 64 -33.98 1.54 -11.78
C LYS A 64 -34.85 2.42 -12.69
N ILE A 65 -34.65 2.37 -14.01
CA ILE A 65 -35.41 3.20 -14.97
C ILE A 65 -36.70 2.49 -15.45
N ASP A 66 -36.83 1.17 -15.25
CA ASP A 66 -37.93 0.38 -15.82
C ASP A 66 -39.14 0.15 -14.88
N ASP A 67 -39.07 0.58 -13.60
CA ASP A 67 -40.14 0.39 -12.60
C ASP A 67 -41.18 1.55 -12.57
N GLY A 68 -41.20 2.41 -13.58
CA GLY A 68 -41.90 3.70 -13.55
C GLY A 68 -42.92 4.00 -14.66
N LYS A 69 -43.42 3.00 -15.39
CA LYS A 69 -44.53 3.19 -16.35
C LYS A 69 -45.71 2.27 -16.07
#